data_AF-A0A069D782-F1
#
_entry.id   AF-A0A069D782-F1
#
_cell.length_a   1.000
_cell.length_b   1.000
_cell.length_c   1.000
_cell.angle_alpha   90.00
_cell.angle_beta   90.00
_cell.angle_gamma   90.00
#
_symmetry.space_group_name_H-M   'P 1'
#
loop_
_entity.id
_entity.type
_entity.pdbx_description
1 polymer ?
#
loop_
_entity_poly.entity_id
_entity_poly.type
_entity_poly.pdbx_seq_one_letter_code
_entity_poly.pdbx_strand_id
1 'polypeptide(L)'
;MWLIPLVLGTIYIIRREQQTPYNSIEGLIFGTVYHVTYQYDGDLKPEIEKAFKTFDGSLSTFNDTSVISKINQNKEVVPDSFFLNVYNRSMEISKETDGAFDITVAPLVNAWGFGFKKNQQVDSLTIDSLLQITGYEKISLAQGKIIKKDARIMLDCSAIAKGYASDVIAGVLQRHGVKNFMVEIGGEIVARGHNPEKAAWRIGVNKPVDDSLSMNQELQTILQLTDVGMATSGNYRNFYYKEGKKYAHTINPKTGYPVQHNLLSTTVVAKDCMTADALATAFMVMGLEKAEAFANAHPEIEAYFIYSDEKGNFQNYFTKGMKKYIAEKQ
;
A
#
# COMPACT_ATOMS: atom_id res chain seq x y z
N MET A 1 -36.84 -36.88 -8.23
CA MET A 1 -37.48 -35.80 -7.42
C MET A 1 -36.50 -34.79 -6.81
N TRP A 2 -35.21 -35.07 -6.63
CA TRP A 2 -34.26 -34.12 -6.00
C TRP A 2 -33.69 -33.02 -6.92
N LEU A 3 -33.85 -33.14 -8.24
CA LEU A 3 -33.31 -32.17 -9.22
C LEU A 3 -34.13 -30.87 -9.28
N ILE A 4 -35.45 -30.95 -9.13
CA ILE A 4 -36.35 -29.79 -9.23
C ILE A 4 -36.12 -28.76 -8.10
N PRO A 5 -36.06 -29.13 -6.80
CA PRO A 5 -35.78 -28.16 -5.74
C PRO A 5 -34.36 -27.57 -5.85
N LEU A 6 -33.39 -28.35 -6.37
CA LEU A 6 -32.02 -27.88 -6.59
C LEU A 6 -31.96 -26.84 -7.72
N VAL A 7 -32.66 -27.08 -8.84
CA VAL A 7 -32.77 -26.13 -9.95
C VAL A 7 -33.49 -24.85 -9.52
N LEU A 8 -34.61 -24.96 -8.78
CA LEU A 8 -35.33 -23.80 -8.27
C LEU A 8 -34.51 -22.98 -7.27
N GLY A 9 -33.74 -23.65 -6.41
CA GLY A 9 -32.79 -23.01 -5.50
C GLY A 9 -31.70 -22.23 -6.26
N THR A 10 -31.12 -22.83 -7.29
CA THR A 10 -30.12 -22.17 -8.14
C THR A 10 -30.68 -20.96 -8.88
N ILE A 11 -31.89 -21.08 -9.46
CA ILE A 11 -32.56 -19.96 -10.14
C ILE A 11 -32.85 -18.82 -9.15
N TYR A 12 -33.31 -19.14 -7.94
CA TYR A 12 -33.57 -18.15 -6.90
C TYR A 12 -32.29 -17.42 -6.46
N ILE A 13 -31.19 -18.15 -6.26
CA ILE A 13 -29.88 -17.58 -5.89
C ILE A 13 -29.38 -16.64 -7.00
N ILE A 14 -29.39 -17.08 -8.26
CA ILE A 14 -28.96 -16.27 -9.41
C ILE A 14 -29.81 -14.99 -9.52
N ARG A 15 -31.13 -15.11 -9.36
CA ARG A 15 -32.04 -13.96 -9.47
C ARG A 15 -31.84 -12.96 -8.33
N ARG A 16 -31.60 -13.44 -7.10
CA ARG A 16 -31.32 -12.58 -5.95
C ARG A 16 -29.98 -11.85 -6.10
N GLU A 17 -28.93 -12.55 -6.56
CA GLU A 17 -27.62 -11.96 -6.84
C GLU A 17 -27.70 -10.89 -7.95
N GLN A 18 -28.57 -11.08 -8.95
CA GLN A 18 -28.83 -10.08 -9.99
C GLN A 18 -29.62 -8.84 -9.52
N GLN A 19 -30.40 -8.97 -8.44
CA GLN A 19 -31.25 -7.89 -7.91
C GLN A 19 -30.61 -7.12 -6.74
N THR A 20 -29.50 -7.63 -6.19
CA THR A 20 -28.82 -6.98 -5.07
C THR A 20 -28.15 -5.68 -5.53
N PRO A 21 -28.44 -4.53 -4.91
CA PRO A 21 -27.88 -3.24 -5.33
C PRO A 21 -26.39 -3.12 -4.99
N TYR A 22 -25.70 -2.20 -5.68
CA TYR A 22 -24.39 -1.71 -5.27
C TYR A 22 -24.55 -0.48 -4.39
N ASN A 23 -23.83 -0.47 -3.27
CA ASN A 23 -23.69 0.68 -2.39
C ASN A 23 -22.29 1.25 -2.56
N SER A 24 -22.16 2.57 -2.46
CA SER A 24 -20.88 3.27 -2.47
C SER A 24 -20.82 4.17 -1.24
N ILE A 25 -19.72 4.06 -0.49
CA ILE A 25 -19.42 4.91 0.65
C ILE A 25 -18.06 5.58 0.45
N GLU A 26 -17.94 6.80 0.94
CA GLU A 26 -16.71 7.56 0.93
C GLU A 26 -16.51 8.28 2.27
N GLY A 27 -15.27 8.63 2.57
CA GLY A 27 -14.92 9.36 3.78
C GLY A 27 -13.43 9.60 3.89
N LEU A 28 -13.00 10.12 5.04
CA LEU A 28 -11.59 10.43 5.31
C LEU A 28 -11.03 9.46 6.35
N ILE A 29 -9.85 8.91 6.08
CA ILE A 29 -9.09 8.05 7.00
C ILE A 29 -7.59 8.14 6.69
N PHE A 30 -6.74 8.05 7.71
CA PHE A 30 -5.26 8.10 7.56
C PHE A 30 -4.73 9.32 6.77
N GLY A 31 -5.42 10.46 6.84
CA GLY A 31 -5.05 11.67 6.09
C GLY A 31 -5.35 11.62 4.59
N THR A 32 -6.12 10.63 4.14
CA THR A 32 -6.56 10.47 2.74
C THR A 32 -8.07 10.21 2.66
N VAL A 33 -8.60 10.17 1.44
CA VAL A 33 -9.95 9.69 1.14
C VAL A 33 -9.93 8.17 1.00
N TYR A 34 -11.02 7.53 1.40
CA TYR A 34 -11.35 6.15 1.03
C TYR A 34 -12.62 6.12 0.19
N HIS A 35 -12.69 5.15 -0.72
CA HIS A 35 -13.90 4.79 -1.46
C HIS A 35 -14.14 3.28 -1.35
N VAL A 36 -15.33 2.88 -0.89
CA VAL A 36 -15.73 1.47 -0.86
C VAL A 36 -17.03 1.28 -1.60
N THR A 37 -16.99 0.48 -2.67
CA THR A 37 -18.17 0.09 -3.44
C THR A 37 -18.42 -1.40 -3.28
N TYR A 38 -19.64 -1.81 -2.93
CA TYR A 38 -19.94 -3.21 -2.61
C TYR A 38 -21.39 -3.59 -2.96
N GLN A 39 -21.58 -4.81 -3.46
CA GLN A 39 -22.90 -5.34 -3.82
C GLN A 39 -23.55 -6.06 -2.61
N TYR A 40 -24.44 -5.39 -1.89
CA TYR A 40 -25.08 -5.92 -0.68
C TYR A 40 -26.44 -5.26 -0.41
N ASP A 41 -27.39 -6.03 0.11
CA ASP A 41 -28.71 -5.54 0.51
C ASP A 41 -28.68 -5.14 2.00
N GLY A 42 -28.07 -3.98 2.26
CA GLY A 42 -27.87 -3.42 3.61
C GLY A 42 -26.74 -2.41 3.67
N ASP A 43 -26.63 -1.71 4.80
CA ASP A 43 -25.55 -0.76 5.07
C ASP A 43 -24.47 -1.42 5.94
N LEU A 44 -23.25 -1.52 5.41
CA LEU A 44 -22.06 -2.02 6.11
C LEU A 44 -21.12 -0.89 6.55
N LYS A 45 -21.51 0.38 6.38
CA LYS A 45 -20.70 1.53 6.78
C LYS A 45 -20.31 1.49 8.27
N PRO A 46 -21.22 1.18 9.24
CA PRO A 46 -20.85 1.12 10.65
C PRO A 46 -19.76 0.09 10.96
N GLU A 47 -19.81 -1.08 10.31
CA GLU A 47 -18.84 -2.16 10.46
C GLU A 47 -17.48 -1.77 9.88
N ILE A 48 -17.48 -1.08 8.74
CA ILE A 48 -16.27 -0.55 8.09
C ILE A 48 -15.64 0.55 8.94
N GLU A 49 -16.42 1.52 9.42
CA GLU A 49 -15.94 2.58 10.33
C GLU A 49 -15.38 2.02 11.64
N LYS A 50 -16.03 0.99 12.19
CA LYS A 50 -15.53 0.27 13.38
C LYS A 50 -14.21 -0.44 13.09
N ALA A 51 -14.06 -1.07 11.93
CA ALA A 51 -12.83 -1.72 11.53
C ALA A 51 -11.69 -0.69 11.36
N PHE A 52 -11.95 0.45 10.71
CA PHE A 52 -10.99 1.55 10.59
C PHE A 52 -10.54 2.07 11.96
N LYS A 53 -11.47 2.32 12.88
CA LYS A 53 -11.14 2.79 14.22
C LYS A 53 -10.26 1.79 14.99
N THR A 54 -10.55 0.49 14.84
CA THR A 54 -9.75 -0.56 15.49
C THR A 54 -8.35 -0.65 14.88
N PHE A 55 -8.26 -0.50 13.55
CA PHE A 55 -7.00 -0.50 12.82
C PHE A 55 -6.12 0.71 13.20
N ASP A 56 -6.69 1.91 13.28
CA ASP A 56 -5.98 3.13 13.72
C ASP A 56 -5.38 2.96 15.12
N GLY A 57 -6.14 2.37 16.04
CA GLY A 57 -5.66 2.03 17.39
C GLY A 57 -4.50 1.03 17.44
N SER A 58 -4.16 0.37 16.33
CA SER A 58 -3.02 -0.54 16.23
C SER A 58 -1.81 0.12 15.57
N LEU A 59 -1.99 0.69 14.37
CA LEU A 59 -0.90 1.00 13.43
C LEU A 59 -0.68 2.50 13.19
N SER A 60 -1.48 3.38 13.79
CA SER A 60 -1.33 4.82 13.61
C SER A 60 -0.24 5.40 14.50
N THR A 61 0.85 5.91 13.90
CA THR A 61 1.93 6.63 14.58
C THR A 61 1.52 8.03 15.05
N PHE A 62 0.39 8.55 14.57
CA PHE A 62 -0.22 9.81 15.01
C PHE A 62 -1.12 9.65 16.24
N ASN A 63 -1.52 8.42 16.56
CA ASN A 63 -2.31 8.10 17.74
C ASN A 63 -1.36 7.68 18.88
N ASP A 64 -1.16 8.56 19.87
CA ASP A 64 -0.24 8.33 21.00
C ASP A 64 -0.60 7.10 21.85
N THR A 65 -1.82 6.60 21.73
CA THR A 65 -2.30 5.43 22.49
C THR A 65 -2.28 4.13 21.69
N SER A 66 -1.91 4.19 20.41
CA SER A 66 -1.86 3.02 19.54
C SER A 66 -0.80 2.02 19.95
N VAL A 67 -0.92 0.78 19.47
CA VAL A 67 0.07 -0.29 19.72
C VAL A 67 1.45 0.13 19.21
N ILE A 68 1.55 0.57 17.96
CA ILE A 68 2.84 1.00 17.38
C ILE A 68 3.45 2.19 18.13
N SER A 69 2.63 3.18 18.55
CA SER A 69 3.11 4.33 19.31
C SER A 69 3.64 3.92 20.68
N LYS A 70 2.98 3.00 21.38
CA LYS A 70 3.47 2.44 22.64
C LYS A 70 4.79 1.68 22.46
N ILE A 71 4.93 0.88 21.40
CA ILE A 71 6.19 0.19 21.06
C ILE A 71 7.31 1.20 20.79
N ASN A 72 7.02 2.26 20.02
CA ASN A 72 7.98 3.32 19.74
C ASN A 72 8.41 4.08 21.00
N GLN A 73 7.48 4.30 21.94
CA GLN A 73 7.73 4.93 23.23
C GLN A 73 8.37 3.99 24.26
N ASN A 74 8.66 2.73 23.91
CA ASN A 74 9.16 1.69 24.83
C ASN A 74 8.22 1.41 26.01
N LYS A 75 6.92 1.66 25.85
CA LYS A 75 5.89 1.33 26.85
C LYS A 75 5.52 -0.14 26.74
N GLU A 76 5.17 -0.74 27.87
CA GLU A 76 4.66 -2.11 27.87
C GLU A 76 3.32 -2.17 27.15
N VAL A 77 3.25 -3.02 26.13
CA VAL A 77 2.06 -3.29 25.33
C VAL A 77 2.16 -4.69 24.76
N VAL A 78 1.03 -5.38 24.68
CA VAL A 78 0.91 -6.64 23.94
C VAL A 78 0.55 -6.27 22.49
N PRO A 79 1.38 -6.61 21.49
CA PRO A 79 1.04 -6.41 20.10
C PRO A 79 -0.24 -7.16 19.73
N ASP A 80 -1.19 -6.46 19.09
CA ASP A 80 -2.39 -7.09 18.58
C ASP A 80 -2.14 -7.80 17.25
N SER A 81 -3.16 -8.49 16.74
CA SER A 81 -3.05 -9.23 15.48
C SER A 81 -2.78 -8.33 14.27
N PHE A 82 -3.27 -7.10 14.25
CA PHE A 82 -3.03 -6.19 13.13
C PHE A 82 -1.56 -5.79 13.07
N PHE A 83 -1.00 -5.40 14.20
CA PHE A 83 0.42 -5.09 14.31
C PHE A 83 1.28 -6.30 13.96
N LEU A 84 0.97 -7.49 14.50
CA LEU A 84 1.75 -8.70 14.24
C LEU A 84 1.73 -9.11 12.77
N ASN A 85 0.58 -8.99 12.09
CA ASN A 85 0.49 -9.28 10.67
C ASN A 85 1.37 -8.34 9.84
N VAL A 86 1.31 -7.04 10.12
CA VAL A 86 2.16 -6.05 9.45
C VAL A 86 3.63 -6.28 9.77
N TYR A 87 3.99 -6.52 11.03
CA TYR A 87 5.37 -6.78 11.44
C TYR A 87 5.94 -8.00 10.72
N ASN A 88 5.23 -9.14 10.74
CA ASN A 88 5.70 -10.37 10.11
C ASN A 88 5.89 -10.18 8.61
N ARG A 89 4.90 -9.60 7.92
CA ARG A 89 5.00 -9.35 6.47
C ARG A 89 6.12 -8.36 6.15
N SER A 90 6.30 -7.36 6.99
CA SER A 90 7.39 -6.39 6.85
C SER A 90 8.76 -7.07 6.94
N MET A 91 8.97 -7.98 7.89
CA MET A 91 10.25 -8.70 8.01
C MET A 91 10.52 -9.62 6.83
N GLU A 92 9.49 -10.28 6.29
CA GLU A 92 9.61 -11.09 5.07
C GLU A 92 10.04 -10.23 3.88
N ILE A 93 9.32 -9.14 3.60
CA ILE A 93 9.59 -8.26 2.46
C ILE A 93 10.94 -7.54 2.64
N SER A 94 11.29 -7.11 3.86
CA SER A 94 12.62 -6.56 4.15
C SER A 94 13.73 -7.54 3.79
N LYS A 95 13.54 -8.84 4.08
CA LYS A 95 14.52 -9.87 3.71
C LYS A 95 14.57 -10.12 2.20
N GLU A 96 13.40 -10.25 1.56
CA GLU A 96 13.27 -10.49 0.12
C GLU A 96 13.88 -9.34 -0.71
N THR A 97 13.74 -8.11 -0.22
CA THR A 97 14.19 -6.89 -0.91
C THR A 97 15.58 -6.43 -0.46
N ASP A 98 16.29 -7.25 0.34
CA ASP A 98 17.61 -6.92 0.90
C ASP A 98 17.61 -5.54 1.59
N GLY A 99 16.62 -5.29 2.45
CA GLY A 99 16.47 -4.07 3.24
C GLY A 99 16.05 -2.83 2.46
N ALA A 100 15.62 -2.96 1.19
CA ALA A 100 15.06 -1.82 0.46
C ALA A 100 13.72 -1.38 1.06
N PHE A 101 12.89 -2.33 1.52
CA PHE A 101 11.78 -2.08 2.42
C PHE A 101 12.25 -2.23 3.87
N ASP A 102 12.00 -1.25 4.73
CA ASP A 102 12.36 -1.31 6.14
C ASP A 102 11.45 -0.43 7.02
N ILE A 103 10.66 -1.06 7.89
CA ILE A 103 9.77 -0.33 8.82
C ILE A 103 10.50 0.42 9.93
N THR A 104 11.81 0.26 10.08
CA THR A 104 12.63 0.99 11.08
C THR A 104 13.20 2.30 10.52
N VAL A 105 12.89 2.66 9.27
CA VAL A 105 13.41 3.87 8.59
C VAL A 105 12.87 5.18 9.18
N ALA A 106 11.89 5.11 10.10
CA ALA A 106 11.20 6.27 10.68
C ALA A 106 12.13 7.39 11.20
N PRO A 107 13.25 7.11 11.91
CA PRO A 107 14.15 8.16 12.37
C PRO A 107 14.77 8.95 11.21
N LEU A 108 15.13 8.27 10.11
CA LEU A 108 15.68 8.91 8.91
C LEU A 108 14.60 9.73 8.19
N VAL A 109 13.41 9.17 8.01
CA VAL A 109 12.25 9.87 7.41
C VAL A 109 11.92 11.15 8.19
N ASN A 110 11.93 11.08 9.52
CA ASN A 110 11.74 12.23 10.39
C ASN A 110 12.84 13.28 10.25
N ALA A 111 14.11 12.85 10.16
CA ALA A 111 15.24 13.77 9.99
C ALA A 111 15.10 14.59 8.70
N TRP A 112 14.72 13.94 7.60
CA TRP A 112 14.47 14.60 6.31
C TRP A 112 13.18 15.44 6.26
N GLY A 113 12.41 15.51 7.34
CA GLY A 113 11.18 16.30 7.42
C GLY A 113 9.99 15.68 6.67
N PHE A 114 10.09 14.43 6.23
CA PHE A 114 9.00 13.68 5.58
C PHE A 114 8.12 12.93 6.59
N GLY A 115 8.57 12.84 7.84
CA GLY A 115 7.82 12.20 8.92
C GLY A 115 6.99 13.18 9.74
N PHE A 116 6.75 12.83 11.00
CA PHE A 116 5.82 13.54 11.88
C PHE A 116 6.48 14.69 12.66
N LYS A 117 7.79 14.91 12.47
CA LYS A 117 8.58 15.97 13.11
C LYS A 117 9.04 17.01 12.07
N LYS A 118 9.04 18.30 12.43
CA LYS A 118 9.40 19.40 11.52
C LYS A 118 10.91 19.54 11.32
N ASN A 119 11.28 19.87 10.07
CA ASN A 119 12.58 20.27 9.52
C ASN A 119 13.69 20.57 10.54
N GLN A 120 14.67 19.68 10.62
CA GLN A 120 16.01 19.98 11.10
C GLN A 120 16.97 19.99 9.92
N GLN A 121 17.98 20.87 9.96
CA GLN A 121 19.06 20.84 9.00
C GLN A 121 19.83 19.51 9.19
N VAL A 122 19.61 18.55 8.29
CA VAL A 122 20.25 17.24 8.35
C VAL A 122 21.68 17.36 7.80
N ASP A 123 22.66 17.03 8.63
CA ASP A 123 24.06 16.84 8.24
C ASP A 123 24.40 15.34 8.14
N SER A 124 25.57 15.03 7.58
CA SER A 124 26.03 13.64 7.43
C SER A 124 26.22 12.94 8.76
N LEU A 125 26.67 13.65 9.81
CA LEU A 125 26.86 13.08 11.15
C LEU A 125 25.54 12.59 11.75
N THR A 126 24.46 13.36 11.55
CA THR A 126 23.11 12.97 11.95
C THR A 126 22.68 11.70 11.22
N ILE A 127 22.87 11.64 9.89
CA ILE A 127 22.53 10.44 9.09
C ILE A 127 23.33 9.23 9.57
N ASP A 128 24.64 9.35 9.75
CA ASP A 128 25.52 8.28 10.20
C ASP A 128 25.06 7.72 11.56
N SER A 129 24.67 8.61 12.49
CA SER A 129 24.13 8.21 13.79
C SER A 129 22.80 7.47 13.68
N LEU A 130 21.90 7.93 12.81
CA LEU A 130 20.60 7.29 12.58
C LEU A 130 20.74 5.93 11.89
N LEU A 131 21.69 5.77 10.96
CA LEU A 131 21.99 4.48 10.33
C LEU A 131 22.43 3.42 11.36
N GLN A 132 23.07 3.81 12.46
CA GLN A 132 23.42 2.87 13.53
C GLN A 132 22.19 2.26 14.21
N ILE A 133 21.03 2.90 14.15
CA ILE A 133 19.78 2.39 14.75
C ILE A 133 18.74 1.94 13.71
N THR A 134 18.84 2.34 12.44
CA THR A 134 17.99 1.82 11.36
C THR A 134 18.45 0.42 10.94
N GLY A 135 17.51 -0.51 10.79
CA GLY A 135 17.71 -1.86 10.29
C GLY A 135 16.66 -2.83 10.83
N TYR A 136 15.90 -3.48 9.95
CA TYR A 136 14.90 -4.49 10.32
C TYR A 136 15.49 -5.67 11.13
N GLU A 137 16.78 -5.97 10.96
CA GLU A 137 17.53 -6.96 11.75
C GLU A 137 17.83 -6.52 13.20
N LYS A 138 17.51 -5.28 13.54
CA LYS A 138 17.67 -4.70 14.89
C LYS A 138 16.40 -4.77 15.73
N ILE A 139 15.33 -5.32 15.18
CA ILE A 139 14.09 -5.63 15.89
C ILE A 139 13.79 -7.12 15.80
N SER A 140 13.15 -7.67 16.84
CA SER A 140 12.74 -9.08 16.86
C SER A 140 11.46 -9.26 17.66
N LEU A 141 10.68 -10.30 17.35
CA LEU A 141 9.54 -10.71 18.14
C LEU A 141 9.96 -11.87 19.05
N ALA A 142 9.92 -11.65 20.37
CA ALA A 142 10.23 -12.67 21.37
C ALA A 142 9.16 -12.68 22.46
N GLN A 143 8.64 -13.86 22.79
CA GLN A 143 7.61 -14.03 23.84
C GLN A 143 6.40 -13.10 23.66
N GLY A 144 5.99 -12.86 22.41
CA GLY A 144 4.88 -11.96 22.10
C GLY A 144 5.18 -10.46 22.32
N LYS A 145 6.45 -10.05 22.42
CA LYS A 145 6.86 -8.65 22.56
C LYS A 145 7.87 -8.27 21.48
N ILE A 146 7.82 -7.02 21.04
CA ILE A 146 8.85 -6.45 20.15
C ILE A 146 10.06 -6.04 20.99
N ILE A 147 11.20 -6.65 20.68
CA ILE A 147 12.49 -6.36 21.28
C ILE A 147 13.30 -5.53 20.30
N LYS A 148 13.71 -4.33 20.72
CA LYS A 148 14.55 -3.41 19.95
C LYS A 148 15.97 -3.46 20.50
N LYS A 149 16.98 -3.63 19.63
CA LYS A 149 18.40 -3.61 20.05
C LYS A 149 18.83 -2.25 20.61
N ASP A 150 18.15 -1.18 20.21
CA ASP A 150 18.33 0.18 20.73
C ASP A 150 16.95 0.80 21.01
N ALA A 151 16.81 1.48 22.15
CA ALA A 151 15.54 2.07 22.58
C ALA A 151 15.07 3.23 21.67
N ARG A 152 15.98 3.82 20.89
CA ARG A 152 15.73 4.92 19.94
C ARG A 152 15.14 4.44 18.62
N ILE A 153 15.13 3.13 18.36
CA ILE A 153 14.49 2.57 17.16
C ILE A 153 13.01 2.93 17.18
N MET A 154 12.55 3.48 16.06
CA MET A 154 11.15 3.82 15.81
C MET A 154 10.66 3.05 14.59
N LEU A 155 9.49 2.45 14.74
CA LEU A 155 8.77 1.75 13.68
C LEU A 155 7.80 2.71 12.99
N ASP A 156 7.75 2.61 11.67
CA ASP A 156 6.79 3.27 10.80
C ASP A 156 6.29 2.27 9.77
N CYS A 157 4.99 2.01 9.80
CA CYS A 157 4.33 1.06 8.90
C CYS A 157 3.57 1.77 7.77
N SER A 158 3.81 3.07 7.53
CA SER A 158 3.07 3.87 6.54
C SER A 158 3.16 3.31 5.12
N ALA A 159 4.23 2.58 4.79
CA ALA A 159 4.48 1.95 3.48
C ALA A 159 3.82 0.56 3.29
N ILE A 160 2.98 0.12 4.22
CA ILE A 160 2.31 -1.20 4.20
C ILE A 160 0.92 -1.17 4.85
N ALA A 161 0.70 -0.23 5.77
CA ALA A 161 -0.51 -0.16 6.57
C ALA A 161 -1.77 0.20 5.76
N LYS A 162 -1.66 1.05 4.73
CA LYS A 162 -2.84 1.39 3.90
C LYS A 162 -3.29 0.19 3.07
N GLY A 163 -2.34 -0.52 2.46
CA GLY A 163 -2.62 -1.77 1.75
C GLY A 163 -3.27 -2.81 2.67
N TYR A 164 -2.74 -2.97 3.89
CA TYR A 164 -3.33 -3.88 4.86
C TYR A 164 -4.71 -3.42 5.36
N ALA A 165 -4.95 -2.12 5.52
CA ALA A 165 -6.27 -1.60 5.86
C ALA A 165 -7.29 -1.95 4.77
N SER A 166 -6.92 -1.82 3.49
CA SER A 166 -7.78 -2.24 2.37
C SER A 166 -8.11 -3.74 2.43
N ASP A 167 -7.12 -4.59 2.77
CA ASP A 167 -7.36 -6.03 2.98
C ASP A 167 -8.27 -6.32 4.19
N VAL A 168 -8.13 -5.56 5.28
CA VAL A 168 -8.98 -5.70 6.48
C VAL A 168 -10.43 -5.37 6.16
N ILE A 169 -10.68 -4.27 5.43
CA ILE A 169 -12.03 -3.88 5.00
C ILE A 169 -12.59 -4.90 4.00
N ALA A 170 -11.79 -5.37 3.06
CA ALA A 170 -12.17 -6.47 2.17
C ALA A 170 -12.61 -7.71 2.98
N GLY A 171 -11.87 -8.04 4.05
CA GLY A 171 -12.24 -9.12 4.97
C GLY A 171 -13.55 -8.88 5.73
N VAL A 172 -13.87 -7.63 6.08
CA VAL A 172 -15.18 -7.26 6.67
C VAL A 172 -16.30 -7.58 5.69
N LEU A 173 -16.17 -7.14 4.44
CA LEU A 173 -17.16 -7.38 3.38
C LEU A 173 -17.35 -8.88 3.11
N GLN A 174 -16.25 -9.63 3.01
CA GLN A 174 -16.28 -11.08 2.79
C GLN A 174 -16.99 -11.84 3.91
N ARG A 175 -16.79 -11.44 5.18
CA ARG A 175 -17.50 -12.05 6.32
C ARG A 175 -19.02 -11.84 6.27
N HIS A 176 -19.48 -10.80 5.59
CA HIS A 176 -20.90 -10.57 5.32
C HIS A 176 -21.39 -11.25 4.03
N GLY A 177 -20.55 -12.06 3.38
CA GLY A 177 -20.89 -12.78 2.16
C GLY A 177 -20.88 -11.91 0.90
N VAL A 178 -20.35 -10.70 0.97
CA VAL A 178 -20.21 -9.81 -0.21
C VAL A 178 -19.15 -10.38 -1.14
N LYS A 179 -19.53 -10.67 -2.39
CA LYS A 179 -18.63 -11.25 -3.40
C LYS A 179 -18.06 -10.21 -4.37
N ASN A 180 -18.82 -9.14 -4.63
CA ASN A 180 -18.49 -8.11 -5.60
C ASN A 180 -18.24 -6.80 -4.85
N PHE A 181 -16.99 -6.35 -4.81
CA PHE A 181 -16.63 -5.10 -4.18
C PHE A 181 -15.28 -4.55 -4.66
N MET A 182 -15.09 -3.26 -4.45
CA MET A 182 -13.83 -2.55 -4.54
C MET A 182 -13.64 -1.72 -3.28
N VAL A 183 -12.50 -1.91 -2.61
CA VAL A 183 -12.03 -1.06 -1.51
C VAL A 183 -10.85 -0.27 -2.05
N GLU A 184 -10.87 1.05 -1.86
CA GLU A 184 -9.77 1.95 -2.18
C GLU A 184 -9.52 2.87 -0.98
N ILE A 185 -8.26 3.01 -0.59
CA ILE A 185 -7.83 3.93 0.47
C ILE A 185 -6.57 4.62 -0.04
N GLY A 186 -6.65 5.87 -0.47
CA GLY A 186 -5.47 6.64 -0.88
C GLY A 186 -4.61 6.05 -1.99
N GLY A 187 -5.21 5.29 -2.91
CA GLY A 187 -4.58 4.59 -4.02
C GLY A 187 -4.29 3.10 -3.79
N GLU A 188 -4.47 2.60 -2.57
CA GLU A 188 -4.33 1.18 -2.23
C GLU A 188 -5.68 0.46 -2.39
N ILE A 189 -5.75 -0.48 -3.33
CA ILE A 189 -6.98 -1.05 -3.86
C ILE A 189 -7.06 -2.56 -3.62
N VAL A 190 -8.23 -3.04 -3.20
CA VAL A 190 -8.63 -4.46 -3.27
C VAL A 190 -9.87 -4.57 -4.14
N ALA A 191 -9.79 -5.35 -5.21
CA ALA A 191 -10.91 -5.60 -6.12
C ALA A 191 -11.33 -7.08 -6.04
N ARG A 192 -12.61 -7.35 -5.89
CA ARG A 192 -13.19 -8.71 -5.83
C ARG A 192 -14.44 -8.80 -6.71
N GLY A 193 -14.57 -9.89 -7.45
CA GLY A 193 -15.69 -10.10 -8.36
C GLY A 193 -15.82 -9.01 -9.43
N HIS A 194 -17.05 -8.61 -9.75
CA HIS A 194 -17.37 -7.71 -10.85
C HIS A 194 -17.86 -6.34 -10.36
N ASN A 195 -17.84 -5.36 -11.25
CA ASN A 195 -18.39 -4.02 -11.04
C ASN A 195 -19.93 -4.00 -11.32
N PRO A 196 -20.61 -2.84 -11.14
CA PRO A 196 -22.04 -2.69 -11.45
C PRO A 196 -22.43 -3.02 -12.90
N GLU A 197 -21.49 -2.91 -13.83
CA GLU A 197 -21.65 -3.24 -15.25
C GLU A 197 -21.39 -4.73 -15.56
N LYS A 198 -21.14 -5.56 -14.52
CA LYS A 198 -20.80 -6.99 -14.61
C LYS A 198 -19.48 -7.26 -15.36
N ALA A 199 -18.56 -6.30 -15.33
CA ALA A 199 -17.21 -6.39 -15.87
C ALA A 199 -16.16 -6.35 -14.76
N ALA A 200 -14.89 -6.56 -15.12
CA ALA A 200 -13.77 -6.33 -14.20
C ALA A 200 -13.74 -4.86 -13.72
N TRP A 201 -13.22 -4.64 -12.52
CA TRP A 201 -13.06 -3.30 -11.97
C TRP A 201 -12.04 -2.50 -12.77
N ARG A 202 -12.37 -1.27 -13.17
CA ARG A 202 -11.49 -0.41 -13.99
C ARG A 202 -10.79 0.60 -13.09
N ILE A 203 -9.47 0.50 -13.00
CA ILE A 203 -8.62 1.37 -12.17
C ILE A 203 -7.69 2.15 -13.08
N GLY A 204 -7.69 3.48 -12.96
CA GLY A 204 -6.76 4.35 -13.69
C GLY A 204 -5.38 4.36 -13.04
N VAL A 205 -4.33 4.17 -13.84
CA VAL A 205 -2.96 4.48 -13.43
C VAL A 205 -2.63 5.85 -13.98
N ASN A 206 -2.37 6.80 -13.08
CA ASN A 206 -2.07 8.18 -13.44
C ASN A 206 -0.69 8.32 -14.07
N LYS A 207 -0.57 9.22 -15.04
CA LYS A 207 0.71 9.69 -15.54
C LYS A 207 1.34 10.60 -14.48
N PRO A 208 2.61 10.37 -14.10
CA PRO A 208 3.29 11.15 -13.07
C PRO A 208 3.74 12.51 -13.63
N VAL A 209 2.79 13.42 -13.83
CA VAL A 209 3.05 14.80 -14.31
C VAL A 209 3.33 15.74 -13.14
N ASP A 210 4.33 16.61 -13.29
CA ASP A 210 4.76 17.62 -12.32
C ASP A 210 3.85 18.87 -12.35
N ASP A 211 2.54 18.69 -12.19
CA ASP A 211 1.61 19.82 -12.08
C ASP A 211 0.63 19.62 -10.93
N SER A 212 1.03 20.16 -9.76
CA SER A 212 0.26 20.15 -8.52
C SER A 212 -1.05 20.95 -8.59
N LEU A 213 -1.30 21.68 -9.69
CA LEU A 213 -2.50 22.49 -9.92
C LEU A 213 -3.39 21.95 -11.04
N SER A 214 -2.92 20.95 -11.79
CA SER A 214 -3.73 20.32 -12.84
C SER A 214 -4.79 19.39 -12.24
N MET A 215 -6.06 19.81 -12.34
CA MET A 215 -7.22 18.96 -12.07
C MET A 215 -7.40 17.84 -13.11
N ASN A 216 -6.59 17.84 -14.18
CA ASN A 216 -6.62 16.84 -15.24
C ASN A 216 -5.51 15.81 -15.02
N GLN A 217 -5.79 14.79 -14.22
CA GLN A 217 -4.92 13.63 -14.07
C GLN A 217 -4.97 12.81 -15.38
N GLU A 218 -4.05 13.07 -16.30
CA GLU A 218 -3.91 12.27 -17.52
C GLU A 218 -3.64 10.82 -17.11
N LEU A 219 -4.47 9.89 -17.59
CA LEU A 219 -4.27 8.47 -17.33
C LEU A 219 -3.15 7.93 -18.25
N GLN A 220 -2.16 7.29 -17.64
CA GLN A 220 -1.16 6.52 -18.37
C GLN A 220 -1.76 5.23 -18.95
N THR A 221 -2.58 4.54 -18.15
CA THR A 221 -3.26 3.31 -18.56
C THR A 221 -4.48 3.03 -17.67
N ILE A 222 -5.32 2.07 -18.07
CA ILE A 222 -6.42 1.55 -17.26
C ILE A 222 -6.15 0.06 -17.02
N LEU A 223 -6.23 -0.35 -15.76
CA LEU A 223 -6.15 -1.74 -15.34
C LEU A 223 -7.56 -2.29 -15.09
N GLN A 224 -7.82 -3.50 -15.58
CA GLN A 224 -9.01 -4.30 -15.35
C GLN A 224 -8.66 -5.35 -14.28
N LEU A 225 -9.14 -5.16 -13.06
CA LEU A 225 -8.77 -5.96 -11.90
C LEU A 225 -9.94 -6.80 -11.41
N THR A 226 -9.65 -8.05 -11.05
CA THR A 226 -10.57 -8.96 -10.38
C THR A 226 -9.75 -9.87 -9.49
N ASP A 227 -10.19 -10.03 -8.25
CA ASP A 227 -9.61 -10.93 -7.26
C ASP A 227 -8.13 -10.72 -6.90
N VAL A 228 -7.71 -9.45 -6.88
CA VAL A 228 -6.34 -9.03 -6.56
C VAL A 228 -6.28 -7.79 -5.66
N GLY A 229 -5.11 -7.52 -5.09
CA GLY A 229 -4.74 -6.25 -4.48
C GLY A 229 -3.81 -5.45 -5.39
N MET A 230 -3.88 -4.13 -5.32
CA MET A 230 -3.03 -3.21 -6.07
C MET A 230 -2.60 -2.05 -5.18
N ALA A 231 -1.39 -1.57 -5.35
CA ALA A 231 -0.94 -0.31 -4.77
C ALA A 231 -0.06 0.45 -5.75
N THR A 232 0.04 1.77 -5.58
CA THR A 232 0.92 2.61 -6.39
C THR A 232 1.74 3.54 -5.50
N SER A 233 3.07 3.45 -5.61
CA SER A 233 4.01 4.39 -5.00
C SER A 233 4.62 5.30 -6.07
N GLY A 234 4.91 6.55 -5.75
CA GLY A 234 5.48 7.46 -6.74
C GLY A 234 6.13 8.70 -6.14
N ASN A 235 7.22 9.14 -6.75
CA ASN A 235 8.04 10.26 -6.27
C ASN A 235 7.60 11.64 -6.81
N TYR A 236 6.50 11.70 -7.57
CA TYR A 236 6.03 12.91 -8.25
C TYR A 236 5.06 13.77 -7.44
N ARG A 237 4.50 13.27 -6.33
CA ARG A 237 3.52 14.00 -5.51
C ARG A 237 4.13 14.79 -4.35
N ASN A 238 5.22 14.28 -3.77
CA ASN A 238 5.89 14.88 -2.61
C ASN A 238 7.41 14.93 -2.86
N PHE A 239 7.91 16.12 -3.16
CA PHE A 239 9.33 16.41 -3.37
C PHE A 239 9.71 17.80 -2.84
N TYR A 240 10.98 18.01 -2.52
CA TYR A 240 11.52 19.36 -2.31
C TYR A 240 12.78 19.59 -3.16
N TYR A 241 13.02 20.85 -3.50
CA TYR A 241 14.23 21.27 -4.22
C TYR A 241 15.28 21.77 -3.22
N LYS A 242 16.50 21.23 -3.29
CA LYS A 242 17.67 21.75 -2.57
C LYS A 242 18.88 21.75 -3.51
N GLU A 243 19.55 22.90 -3.62
CA GLU A 243 20.77 23.05 -4.46
C GLU A 243 20.56 22.61 -5.93
N GLY A 244 19.39 22.90 -6.50
CA GLY A 244 19.05 22.53 -7.87
C GLY A 244 18.74 21.04 -8.11
N LYS A 245 18.71 20.21 -7.05
CA LYS A 245 18.33 18.79 -7.12
C LYS A 245 16.94 18.58 -6.51
N LYS A 246 16.12 17.74 -7.17
CA LYS A 246 14.80 17.30 -6.71
C LYS A 246 14.98 16.07 -5.80
N TYR A 247 14.50 16.14 -4.57
CA TYR A 247 14.57 15.04 -3.60
C TYR A 247 13.19 14.40 -3.45
N ALA A 248 13.13 13.08 -3.66
CA ALA A 248 11.97 12.26 -3.35
C ALA A 248 11.75 12.13 -1.83
N HIS A 249 10.54 11.78 -1.40
CA HIS A 249 10.25 11.47 0.01
C HIS A 249 10.68 10.05 0.42
N THR A 250 10.91 9.18 -0.56
CA THR A 250 11.37 7.81 -0.33
C THR A 250 12.85 7.82 0.10
N ILE A 251 13.13 7.35 1.31
CA ILE A 251 14.49 7.25 1.86
C ILE A 251 15.04 5.84 1.63
N ASN A 252 16.28 5.74 1.17
CA ASN A 252 16.98 4.47 1.09
C ASN A 252 17.51 4.09 2.49
N PRO A 253 17.04 2.99 3.12
CA PRO A 253 17.44 2.62 4.48
C PRO A 253 18.94 2.31 4.64
N LYS A 254 19.61 1.92 3.55
CA LYS A 254 21.05 1.59 3.55
C LYS A 254 21.94 2.81 3.51
N THR A 255 21.54 3.85 2.79
CA THR A 255 22.33 5.08 2.66
C THR A 255 21.87 6.15 3.64
N GLY A 256 20.60 6.11 4.07
CA GLY A 256 19.99 7.14 4.90
C GLY A 256 19.60 8.40 4.15
N TYR A 257 19.73 8.42 2.82
CA TYR A 257 19.42 9.56 1.96
C TYR A 257 18.18 9.29 1.08
N PRO A 258 17.49 10.34 0.61
CA PRO A 258 16.47 10.20 -0.43
C PRO A 258 17.01 9.49 -1.66
N VAL A 259 16.16 8.65 -2.27
CA VAL A 259 16.50 7.93 -3.49
C VAL A 259 16.78 8.89 -4.65
N GLN A 260 17.79 8.57 -5.47
CA GLN A 260 18.18 9.35 -6.64
C GLN A 260 18.26 8.43 -7.86
N HIS A 261 17.12 8.24 -8.52
CA HIS A 261 17.02 7.50 -9.79
C HIS A 261 15.83 8.00 -10.60
N ASN A 262 15.74 7.55 -11.85
CA ASN A 262 14.77 7.98 -12.83
C ASN A 262 13.38 7.31 -12.72
N LEU A 263 13.18 6.38 -11.79
CA LEU A 263 11.89 5.75 -11.54
C LEU A 263 10.92 6.75 -10.87
N LEU A 264 9.78 6.98 -11.52
CA LEU A 264 8.80 8.02 -11.14
C LEU A 264 7.58 7.43 -10.41
N SER A 265 7.14 6.25 -10.83
CA SER A 265 5.99 5.54 -10.27
C SER A 265 6.16 4.04 -10.40
N THR A 266 5.70 3.32 -9.37
CA THR A 266 5.57 1.86 -9.34
C THR A 266 4.12 1.53 -9.03
N THR A 267 3.47 0.75 -9.89
CA THR A 267 2.18 0.14 -9.60
C THR A 267 2.41 -1.36 -9.50
N VAL A 268 2.01 -1.96 -8.38
CA VAL A 268 2.16 -3.39 -8.12
C VAL A 268 0.78 -4.01 -7.99
N VAL A 269 0.57 -5.16 -8.60
CA VAL A 269 -0.61 -6.01 -8.43
C VAL A 269 -0.15 -7.34 -7.85
N ALA A 270 -0.77 -7.75 -6.74
CA ALA A 270 -0.45 -8.96 -6.00
C ALA A 270 -1.74 -9.63 -5.49
N LYS A 271 -1.60 -10.75 -4.78
CA LYS A 271 -2.74 -11.47 -4.18
C LYS A 271 -3.50 -10.63 -3.14
N ASP A 272 -2.75 -9.88 -2.34
CA ASP A 272 -3.24 -8.99 -1.29
C ASP A 272 -2.63 -7.60 -1.45
N CYS A 273 -3.32 -6.58 -0.95
CA CYS A 273 -2.94 -5.19 -1.13
C CYS A 273 -1.79 -4.80 -0.18
N MET A 274 -1.70 -5.40 1.00
CA MET A 274 -0.57 -5.25 1.92
C MET A 274 0.77 -5.55 1.24
N THR A 275 0.86 -6.68 0.52
CA THR A 275 2.06 -7.05 -0.26
C THR A 275 2.31 -6.06 -1.39
N ALA A 276 1.26 -5.67 -2.12
CA ALA A 276 1.40 -4.71 -3.22
C ALA A 276 1.95 -3.36 -2.73
N ASP A 277 1.45 -2.84 -1.60
CA ASP A 277 1.85 -1.56 -0.99
C ASP A 277 3.33 -1.56 -0.59
N ALA A 278 3.74 -2.59 0.15
CA ALA A 278 5.11 -2.75 0.58
C ALA A 278 6.09 -2.91 -0.59
N LEU A 279 5.75 -3.73 -1.60
CA LEU A 279 6.60 -3.92 -2.77
C LEU A 279 6.64 -2.68 -3.68
N ALA A 280 5.53 -1.95 -3.82
CA ALA A 280 5.53 -0.69 -4.57
C ALA A 280 6.55 0.29 -3.97
N THR A 281 6.56 0.42 -2.63
CA THR A 281 7.55 1.24 -1.92
C THR A 281 8.97 0.67 -2.08
N ALA A 282 9.16 -0.64 -1.90
CA ALA A 282 10.46 -1.28 -2.04
C ALA A 282 11.07 -1.03 -3.42
N PHE A 283 10.26 -1.15 -4.49
CA PHE A 283 10.70 -0.89 -5.85
C PHE A 283 11.09 0.57 -6.09
N MET A 284 10.38 1.52 -5.45
CA MET A 284 10.79 2.93 -5.45
C MET A 284 12.10 3.17 -4.69
N VAL A 285 12.55 2.26 -3.83
CA VAL A 285 13.87 2.31 -3.18
C VAL A 285 14.95 1.62 -4.02
N MET A 286 14.61 0.49 -4.63
CA MET A 286 15.52 -0.34 -5.41
C MET A 286 15.94 0.31 -6.74
N GLY A 287 15.05 1.11 -7.33
CA GLY A 287 15.20 1.63 -8.69
C GLY A 287 14.83 0.59 -9.76
N LEU A 288 14.72 1.05 -11.01
CA LEU A 288 14.12 0.29 -12.11
C LEU A 288 14.78 -1.07 -12.34
N GLU A 289 16.11 -1.12 -12.53
CA GLU A 289 16.81 -2.37 -12.89
C GLU A 289 16.63 -3.47 -11.85
N LYS A 290 16.82 -3.13 -10.57
CA LYS A 290 16.67 -4.10 -9.47
C LYS A 290 15.21 -4.49 -9.25
N ALA A 291 14.28 -3.55 -9.38
CA ALA A 291 12.85 -3.82 -9.24
C ALA A 291 12.33 -4.71 -10.37
N GLU A 292 12.77 -4.48 -11.61
CA GLU A 292 12.47 -5.34 -12.76
C GLU A 292 13.00 -6.76 -12.52
N ALA A 293 14.26 -6.89 -12.11
CA ALA A 293 14.85 -8.20 -11.82
C ALA A 293 14.08 -8.94 -10.71
N PHE A 294 13.68 -8.23 -9.65
CA PHE A 294 12.86 -8.79 -8.58
C PHE A 294 11.50 -9.25 -9.10
N ALA A 295 10.76 -8.38 -9.80
CA ALA A 295 9.41 -8.70 -10.27
C ALA A 295 9.41 -9.87 -11.27
N ASN A 296 10.43 -9.97 -12.14
CA ASN A 296 10.58 -11.09 -13.06
C ASN A 296 10.93 -12.42 -12.37
N ALA A 297 11.56 -12.38 -11.20
CA ALA A 297 11.86 -13.57 -10.40
C ALA A 297 10.64 -14.06 -9.57
N HIS A 298 9.61 -13.23 -9.43
CA HIS A 298 8.42 -13.50 -8.61
C HIS A 298 7.15 -13.46 -9.48
N PRO A 299 6.80 -14.55 -10.19
CA PRO A 299 5.70 -14.57 -11.17
C PRO A 299 4.32 -14.31 -10.57
N GLU A 300 4.16 -14.37 -9.25
CA GLU A 300 2.96 -13.97 -8.51
C GLU A 300 2.81 -12.45 -8.33
N ILE A 301 3.86 -11.67 -8.62
CA ILE A 301 3.88 -10.22 -8.55
C ILE A 301 3.88 -9.65 -9.95
N GLU A 302 2.92 -8.78 -10.24
CA GLU A 302 2.91 -8.02 -11.48
C GLU A 302 3.24 -6.56 -11.18
N ALA A 303 4.10 -5.96 -12.00
CA ALA A 303 4.52 -4.58 -11.80
C ALA A 303 4.42 -3.77 -13.09
N TYR A 304 4.06 -2.49 -12.94
CA TYR A 304 4.05 -1.47 -13.97
C TYR A 304 4.86 -0.29 -13.47
N PHE A 305 5.92 0.05 -14.19
CA PHE A 305 6.88 1.09 -13.84
C PHE A 305 6.78 2.23 -14.84
N ILE A 306 6.78 3.46 -14.34
CA ILE A 306 6.91 4.68 -15.14
C ILE A 306 8.22 5.33 -14.75
N TYR A 307 9.07 5.61 -15.73
CA TYR A 307 10.40 6.18 -15.53
C TYR A 307 10.73 7.21 -16.61
N SER A 308 11.75 8.03 -16.34
CA SER A 308 12.31 8.95 -17.32
C SER A 308 13.54 8.34 -17.99
N ASP A 309 13.64 8.38 -19.32
CA ASP A 309 14.90 8.06 -20.00
C ASP A 309 15.96 9.17 -19.81
N GLU A 310 17.18 8.94 -20.31
CA GLU A 310 18.30 9.89 -20.24
C GLU A 310 17.99 11.25 -20.88
N LYS A 311 17.01 11.30 -21.80
CA LYS A 311 16.58 12.52 -22.50
C LYS A 311 15.42 13.22 -21.80
N GLY A 312 14.93 12.68 -20.67
CA GLY A 312 13.79 13.24 -19.96
C GLY A 312 12.42 12.74 -20.44
N ASN A 313 12.37 11.79 -21.39
CA ASN A 313 11.09 11.31 -21.90
C ASN A 313 10.50 10.23 -20.99
N PHE A 314 9.18 10.28 -20.82
CA PHE A 314 8.46 9.23 -20.11
C PHE A 314 8.51 7.90 -20.88
N GLN A 315 8.97 6.87 -20.19
CA GLN A 315 8.95 5.49 -20.63
C GLN A 315 8.17 4.64 -19.62
N ASN A 316 7.75 3.46 -20.06
CA ASN A 316 7.16 2.48 -19.17
C ASN A 316 7.76 1.09 -19.41
N TYR A 317 7.78 0.32 -18.34
CA TYR A 317 8.09 -1.10 -18.34
C TYR A 317 7.03 -1.81 -17.53
N PHE A 318 6.62 -3.01 -17.92
CA PHE A 318 5.73 -3.82 -17.11
C PHE A 318 6.02 -5.31 -17.29
N THR A 319 5.79 -6.08 -16.24
CA THR A 319 6.00 -7.53 -16.26
C THR A 319 5.10 -8.19 -17.29
N LYS A 320 5.52 -9.36 -17.79
CA LYS A 320 4.75 -10.09 -18.83
C LYS A 320 3.30 -10.34 -18.40
N GLY A 321 3.06 -10.69 -17.14
CA GLY A 321 1.73 -11.01 -16.65
C GLY A 321 0.86 -9.78 -16.37
N MET A 322 1.43 -8.59 -16.19
CA MET A 322 0.69 -7.32 -16.11
C MET A 322 -0.17 -7.07 -17.35
N LYS A 323 0.22 -7.61 -18.51
CA LYS A 323 -0.55 -7.51 -19.78
C LYS A 323 -2.00 -7.95 -19.65
N LYS A 324 -2.29 -8.94 -18.78
CA LYS A 324 -3.67 -9.44 -18.58
C LYS A 324 -4.59 -8.43 -17.91
N TYR A 325 -4.02 -7.44 -17.22
CA TYR A 325 -4.77 -6.38 -16.55
C TYR A 325 -4.88 -5.12 -17.39
N ILE A 326 -3.95 -4.87 -18.31
CA ILE A 326 -3.98 -3.65 -19.13
C ILE A 326 -5.17 -3.72 -20.10
N ALA A 327 -6.09 -2.76 -19.98
CA ALA A 327 -7.17 -2.62 -20.94
C ALA A 327 -6.60 -2.32 -22.34
N GLU A 328 -7.07 -3.03 -23.36
CA GLU A 328 -6.75 -2.69 -24.75
C GLU A 328 -7.23 -1.26 -25.04
N LYS A 329 -6.38 -0.45 -25.69
CA LYS A 329 -6.80 0.86 -26.17
C LYS A 329 -7.86 0.64 -27.26
N GLN A 330 -9.11 1.02 -26.95
CA GLN A 330 -10.19 1.10 -27.95
C GLN A 330 -9.94 2.24 -28.92
#